data_AF-A0A7S0E600-F1
#
_entry.id   AF-A0A7S0E600-F1
#
_cell.length_a   1.000
_cell.length_b   1.000
_cell.length_c   1.000
_cell.angle_alpha   90.00
_cell.angle_beta   90.00
_cell.angle_gamma   90.00
#
_symmetry.space_group_name_H-M   'P 1'
#
loop_
_entity.id
_entity.type
_entity.pdbx_description
1 polymer ?
#
loop_
_entity_poly.entity_id
_entity_poly.type
_entity_poly.pdbx_seq_one_letter_code
_entity_poly.pdbx_strand_id
1 'polypeptide(L)'
;FDVSTSTSSSFRLSWEATHIKRTHMQSCDTFRKVGLQGSPYLLNILPSQVCSSKSFVSLNENSLAPLDGSTFPDGTAGKQISMIVVAKDQFDNPTPFSLTSDPVNARLVGVDTLAGNVISTSNESCRISFTATRAGTYDVR
;
A
#
# COMPACT_ATOMS: atom_id res chain seq x y z
N PHE A 1 1.15 8.04 -35.43
CA PHE A 1 2.11 7.06 -34.87
C PHE A 1 2.27 7.41 -33.41
N ASP A 2 1.61 6.67 -32.52
CA ASP A 2 1.87 6.75 -31.08
C ASP A 2 2.16 5.34 -30.58
N VAL A 3 3.41 5.12 -30.20
CA VAL A 3 3.89 3.88 -29.59
C VAL A 3 3.79 4.10 -28.08
N SER A 4 2.71 3.61 -27.47
CA SER A 4 2.63 3.47 -26.03
C SER A 4 3.52 2.29 -25.62
N THR A 5 4.72 2.57 -25.13
CA THR A 5 5.60 1.55 -24.53
C THR A 5 5.00 1.14 -23.19
N SER A 6 4.13 0.13 -23.20
CA SER A 6 3.73 -0.56 -21.98
C SER A 6 4.96 -1.23 -21.38
N THR A 7 5.44 -0.72 -20.26
CA THR A 7 6.34 -1.46 -19.37
C THR A 7 5.60 -2.70 -18.92
N SER A 8 5.87 -3.82 -19.60
CA SER A 8 5.34 -5.14 -19.24
C SER A 8 5.92 -5.51 -17.89
N SER A 9 5.14 -5.31 -16.82
CA SER A 9 5.41 -5.93 -15.53
C SER A 9 5.29 -7.43 -15.72
N SER A 10 6.42 -8.12 -15.87
CA SER A 10 6.42 -9.57 -16.04
C SER A 10 5.93 -10.22 -14.73
N PHE A 11 4.71 -10.74 -14.71
CA PHE A 11 4.26 -11.61 -13.63
C PHE A 11 4.88 -13.00 -13.85
N ARG A 12 5.54 -13.55 -12.83
CA ARG A 12 6.07 -14.91 -12.87
C ARG A 12 5.13 -15.84 -12.12
N LEU A 13 4.49 -16.76 -12.85
CA LEU A 13 3.70 -17.82 -12.24
C LEU A 13 4.66 -18.89 -11.70
N SER A 14 4.54 -19.20 -10.41
CA SER A 14 5.31 -20.28 -9.78
C SER A 14 4.39 -21.18 -8.99
N TRP A 15 4.71 -22.47 -8.95
CA TRP A 15 3.91 -23.48 -8.24
C TRP A 15 4.77 -24.28 -7.29
N GLU A 16 4.21 -24.59 -6.13
CA GLU A 16 4.84 -25.31 -5.04
C GLU A 16 3.78 -26.21 -4.39
N ALA A 17 4.14 -27.46 -4.13
CA ALA A 17 3.28 -28.42 -3.43
C ALA A 17 4.12 -29.24 -2.46
N THR A 18 3.48 -29.96 -1.55
CA THR A 18 4.11 -30.69 -0.43
C THR A 18 5.27 -31.61 -0.85
N HIS A 19 5.29 -32.06 -2.12
CA HIS A 19 6.34 -32.91 -2.68
C HIS A 19 7.05 -32.32 -3.90
N ILE A 20 6.80 -31.05 -4.25
CA ILE A 20 7.40 -30.41 -5.43
C ILE A 20 8.00 -29.07 -5.03
N LYS A 21 9.32 -28.96 -5.19
CA LYS A 21 10.07 -27.72 -5.03
C LYS A 21 9.53 -26.67 -5.99
N ARG A 22 9.46 -25.42 -5.53
CA ARG A 22 8.98 -24.27 -6.31
C ARG A 22 9.55 -24.26 -7.74
N THR A 23 8.67 -24.37 -8.73
CA THR A 23 9.05 -24.31 -10.16
C THR A 23 8.37 -23.14 -10.87
N HIS A 24 9.08 -22.58 -11.85
CA HIS A 24 8.54 -21.56 -12.75
C HIS A 24 7.68 -22.22 -13.83
N MET A 25 6.45 -21.72 -14.03
CA MET A 25 5.52 -22.24 -15.03
C MET A 25 5.33 -21.22 -16.15
N GLN A 26 5.70 -21.60 -17.37
CA GLN A 26 5.51 -20.75 -18.57
C GLN A 26 4.07 -20.82 -19.12
N SER A 27 3.38 -21.95 -18.92
CA SER A 27 1.96 -22.14 -19.21
C SER A 27 1.43 -23.30 -18.37
N CYS A 28 0.11 -23.38 -18.19
CA CYS A 28 -0.56 -24.56 -17.67
C CYS A 28 -1.74 -24.91 -18.59
N ASP A 29 -1.74 -26.12 -19.15
CA ASP A 29 -2.86 -26.66 -19.92
C ASP A 29 -3.54 -27.73 -19.07
N THR A 30 -4.78 -27.48 -18.65
CA THR A 30 -5.47 -28.36 -17.68
C THR A 30 -6.34 -29.45 -18.32
N PHE A 31 -6.62 -29.45 -19.63
CA PHE A 31 -7.46 -30.50 -20.25
C PHE A 31 -7.14 -30.82 -21.73
N ARG A 32 -7.26 -32.11 -22.10
CA ARG A 32 -7.28 -32.58 -23.49
C ARG A 32 -8.46 -31.94 -24.24
N LYS A 33 -8.17 -30.93 -25.06
CA LYS A 33 -8.85 -30.56 -26.32
C LYS A 33 -10.39 -30.74 -26.39
N VAL A 34 -11.10 -30.45 -25.30
CA VAL A 34 -12.55 -30.28 -25.26
C VAL A 34 -12.76 -28.95 -24.56
N GLY A 35 -13.27 -27.96 -25.29
CA GLY A 35 -13.57 -26.64 -24.73
C GLY A 35 -14.63 -26.79 -23.65
N LEU A 36 -14.24 -26.63 -22.38
CA LEU A 36 -15.19 -26.50 -21.29
C LEU A 36 -15.95 -25.19 -21.48
N GLN A 37 -17.27 -25.21 -21.35
CA GLN A 37 -18.09 -24.02 -21.46
C GLN A 37 -17.61 -22.97 -20.45
N GLY A 38 -17.27 -21.76 -20.91
CA GLY A 38 -16.70 -20.71 -20.06
C GLY A 38 -15.17 -20.72 -19.91
N SER A 39 -14.46 -21.60 -20.64
CA SER A 39 -13.00 -21.58 -20.75
C SER A 39 -12.52 -20.62 -21.86
N PRO A 40 -11.42 -19.86 -21.64
CA PRO A 40 -10.55 -19.88 -20.47
C PRO A 40 -11.17 -19.23 -19.24
N TYR A 41 -10.93 -19.82 -18.07
CA TYR A 41 -11.33 -19.23 -16.79
C TYR A 41 -10.38 -18.09 -16.42
N LEU A 42 -10.94 -16.98 -15.97
CA LEU A 42 -10.17 -15.88 -15.43
C LEU A 42 -9.98 -16.10 -13.92
N LEU A 43 -8.74 -16.36 -13.52
CA LEU A 43 -8.35 -16.39 -12.10
C LEU A 43 -7.85 -15.00 -11.71
N ASN A 44 -8.58 -14.29 -10.85
CA ASN A 44 -8.12 -13.03 -10.28
C ASN A 44 -7.47 -13.30 -8.92
N ILE A 45 -6.20 -12.94 -8.78
CA ILE A 45 -5.46 -13.05 -7.53
C ILE A 45 -5.29 -11.63 -6.99
N LEU A 46 -5.87 -11.37 -5.82
CA LEU A 46 -5.78 -10.09 -5.15
C LEU A 46 -4.81 -10.18 -3.96
N PRO A 47 -4.18 -9.06 -3.55
CA PRO A 47 -3.40 -8.98 -2.32
C PRO A 47 -4.21 -9.44 -1.10
N SER A 48 -3.51 -9.92 -0.08
CA SER A 48 -4.14 -10.28 1.19
C SER A 48 -4.49 -9.05 2.03
N GLN A 49 -5.07 -9.24 3.22
CA GLN A 49 -5.44 -8.14 4.11
C GLN A 49 -4.24 -7.26 4.49
N VAL A 50 -4.49 -5.99 4.79
CA VAL A 50 -3.46 -5.04 5.19
C VAL A 50 -2.73 -5.55 6.44
N CYS A 51 -1.41 -5.45 6.42
CA CYS A 51 -0.52 -5.83 7.50
C CYS A 51 0.16 -4.58 8.05
N SER A 52 -0.14 -4.25 9.31
CA SER A 52 0.37 -3.03 9.97
C SER A 52 1.89 -3.02 10.13
N SER A 53 2.53 -4.18 10.32
CA SER A 53 3.98 -4.28 10.47
C SER A 53 4.76 -4.15 9.16
N LYS A 54 4.07 -4.28 8.01
CA LYS A 54 4.65 -4.13 6.66
C LYS A 54 4.30 -2.78 6.03
N SER A 55 3.18 -2.21 6.43
CA SER A 55 2.75 -0.87 6.03
C SER A 55 3.65 0.19 6.67
N PHE A 56 3.77 1.34 6.04
CA PHE A 56 4.65 2.42 6.52
C PHE A 56 4.13 3.80 6.12
N VAL A 57 4.72 4.84 6.70
CA VAL A 57 4.42 6.23 6.39
C VAL A 57 5.52 6.81 5.50
N SER A 58 5.15 7.61 4.51
CA SER A 58 6.05 8.38 3.67
C SER A 58 5.64 9.86 3.62
N LEU A 59 6.57 10.72 3.19
CA LEU A 59 6.36 12.17 3.17
C LEU A 59 5.44 12.64 2.05
N ASN A 60 5.54 12.01 0.88
CA ASN A 60 4.81 12.40 -0.30
C ASN A 60 4.73 11.22 -1.28
N GLU A 61 3.90 11.37 -2.31
CA GLU A 61 3.62 10.32 -3.30
C GLU A 61 4.86 9.96 -4.13
N ASN A 62 5.83 10.87 -4.21
CA ASN A 62 7.06 10.69 -4.98
C ASN A 62 8.18 10.01 -4.19
N SER A 63 8.03 9.91 -2.86
CA SER A 63 8.95 9.21 -1.97
C SER A 63 8.22 8.01 -1.38
N LEU A 64 8.48 6.83 -1.94
CA LEU A 64 7.98 5.55 -1.44
C LEU A 64 8.89 4.95 -0.35
N ALA A 65 9.85 5.72 0.16
CA ALA A 65 10.71 5.29 1.25
C ALA A 65 10.00 5.48 2.61
N PRO A 66 10.14 4.52 3.55
CA PRO A 66 9.65 4.68 4.91
C PRO A 66 10.28 5.88 5.61
N LEU A 67 9.47 6.64 6.33
CA LEU A 67 9.95 7.57 7.32
C LEU A 67 10.55 6.79 8.50
N ASP A 68 11.85 6.95 8.71
CA ASP A 68 12.61 6.31 9.77
C ASP A 68 12.73 7.17 11.04
N GLY A 69 11.94 8.25 11.14
CA GLY A 69 11.96 9.21 12.24
C GLY A 69 13.10 10.22 12.20
N SER A 70 14.13 10.01 11.37
CA SER A 70 15.24 10.96 11.18
C SER A 70 14.92 12.05 10.15
N THR A 71 13.93 11.79 9.30
CA THR A 71 13.56 12.58 8.13
C THR A 71 12.22 13.29 8.27
N PHE A 72 11.76 13.51 9.50
CA PHE A 72 10.51 14.24 9.73
C PHE A 72 10.69 15.73 9.41
N PRO A 73 9.83 16.34 8.58
CA PRO A 73 9.96 17.75 8.22
C PRO A 73 9.64 18.62 9.42
N ASP A 74 10.44 19.68 9.61
CA ASP A 74 10.13 20.71 10.58
C ASP A 74 8.79 21.37 10.24
N GLY A 75 7.94 21.50 11.26
CA GLY A 75 6.64 22.12 11.16
C GLY A 75 6.66 23.60 11.55
N THR A 76 5.82 24.40 10.92
CA THR A 76 5.48 25.74 11.43
C THR A 76 4.13 25.66 12.16
N ALA A 77 4.07 26.18 13.37
CA ALA A 77 2.80 26.28 14.09
C ALA A 77 1.76 27.07 13.26
N GLY A 78 0.54 26.55 13.20
CA GLY A 78 -0.55 27.07 12.39
C GLY A 78 -0.51 26.68 10.91
N LYS A 79 0.55 25.98 10.44
CA LYS A 79 0.59 25.42 9.09
C LYS A 79 0.26 23.93 9.08
N GLN A 80 -0.44 23.52 8.04
CA GLN A 80 -0.79 22.12 7.81
C GLN A 80 0.43 21.35 7.29
N ILE A 81 0.62 20.15 7.82
CA ILE A 81 1.58 19.16 7.33
C ILE A 81 0.77 17.93 6.91
N SER A 82 1.18 17.29 5.82
CA SER A 82 0.54 16.06 5.34
C SER A 82 1.55 14.97 5.09
N MET A 83 1.12 13.73 5.32
CA MET A 83 1.89 12.52 5.08
C MET A 83 1.01 11.47 4.43
N ILE A 84 1.65 10.40 3.97
CA ILE A 84 0.99 9.33 3.24
C ILE A 84 1.27 8.02 3.94
N VAL A 85 0.21 7.28 4.25
CA VAL A 85 0.32 5.90 4.72
C VAL A 85 0.21 5.01 3.50
N VAL A 86 1.18 4.11 3.34
CA VAL A 86 1.25 3.12 2.26
C VAL A 86 0.86 1.77 2.84
N ALA A 87 -0.22 1.18 2.32
CA ALA A 87 -0.71 -0.12 2.77
C ALA A 87 -0.01 -1.27 2.05
N LYS A 88 0.43 -2.24 2.83
CA LYS A 88 0.99 -3.49 2.34
C LYS A 88 0.37 -4.69 3.04
N ASP A 89 0.27 -5.81 2.35
CA ASP A 89 -0.06 -7.08 2.97
C ASP A 89 1.17 -7.74 3.65
N GLN A 90 0.96 -8.90 4.26
CA GLN A 90 2.01 -9.64 4.96
C GLN A 90 3.17 -10.10 4.04
N PHE A 91 2.96 -10.09 2.73
CA PHE A 91 3.90 -10.49 1.69
C PHE A 91 4.50 -9.29 0.95
N ASP A 92 4.37 -8.08 1.50
CA ASP A 92 4.87 -6.82 0.92
C ASP A 92 4.16 -6.35 -0.36
N ASN A 93 2.99 -6.93 -0.70
CA ASN A 93 2.20 -6.48 -1.85
C ASN A 93 1.44 -5.18 -1.52
N PRO A 94 1.46 -4.16 -2.38
CA PRO A 94 0.59 -3.00 -2.26
C PRO A 94 -0.86 -3.45 -2.17
N THR A 95 -1.59 -2.95 -1.17
CA THR A 95 -2.94 -3.41 -0.86
C THR A 95 -3.87 -2.22 -0.74
N PRO A 96 -5.10 -2.31 -1.27
CA PRO A 96 -6.01 -1.20 -1.18
C PRO A 96 -6.51 -0.96 0.25
N PHE A 97 -6.58 0.30 0.69
CA PHE A 97 -7.24 0.69 1.94
C PHE A 97 -8.75 0.58 1.79
N SER A 98 -9.39 -0.06 2.75
CA SER A 98 -10.84 -0.01 2.93
C SER A 98 -11.16 0.68 4.25
N LEU A 99 -11.93 1.77 4.21
CA LEU A 99 -12.28 2.55 5.40
C LEU A 99 -13.08 1.74 6.45
N THR A 100 -13.73 0.67 6.03
CA THR A 100 -14.54 -0.19 6.90
C THR A 100 -13.74 -1.34 7.53
N SER A 101 -12.69 -1.84 6.88
CA SER A 101 -11.90 -2.98 7.36
C SER A 101 -10.51 -2.58 7.88
N ASP A 102 -9.95 -1.50 7.34
CA ASP A 102 -8.56 -1.08 7.55
C ASP A 102 -8.52 0.39 8.03
N PRO A 103 -9.15 0.72 9.17
CA PRO A 103 -9.19 2.09 9.65
C PRO A 103 -7.78 2.56 10.03
N VAL A 104 -7.34 3.63 9.35
CA VAL A 104 -6.09 4.31 9.71
C VAL A 104 -6.39 5.35 10.77
N ASN A 105 -5.93 5.09 11.99
CA ASN A 105 -6.01 6.04 13.09
C ASN A 105 -4.70 6.80 13.19
N ALA A 106 -4.77 8.13 13.21
CA ALA A 106 -3.57 8.93 13.36
C ALA A 106 -3.78 10.11 14.30
N ARG A 107 -2.80 10.36 15.16
CA ARG A 107 -2.88 11.36 16.23
C ARG A 107 -1.56 12.11 16.38
N LEU A 108 -1.69 13.42 16.60
CA LEU A 108 -0.58 14.26 17.03
C LEU A 108 -0.58 14.36 18.57
N VAL A 109 0.54 14.04 19.20
CA VAL A 109 0.72 14.06 20.66
C VAL A 109 1.85 15.01 21.01
N GLY A 110 1.62 15.99 21.89
CA GLY A 110 2.66 16.92 22.29
C GLY A 110 2.10 18.07 23.13
N VAL A 111 2.63 19.27 22.92
CA VAL A 111 2.21 20.51 23.62
C VAL A 111 0.76 20.89 23.33
N ASP A 112 0.25 20.45 22.18
CA ASP A 112 -1.15 20.49 21.80
C ASP A 112 -1.55 19.09 21.32
N THR A 113 -2.75 18.63 21.64
CA THR A 113 -3.20 17.29 21.25
C THR A 113 -4.37 17.41 20.31
N LEU A 114 -4.11 17.18 19.03
CA LEU A 114 -5.10 17.21 17.98
C LEU A 114 -5.12 15.86 17.25
N ALA A 115 -6.32 15.37 16.96
CA ALA A 115 -6.49 14.21 16.09
C ALA A 115 -6.07 14.57 14.66
N GLY A 116 -5.37 13.66 13.98
CA GLY A 116 -5.08 13.83 12.56
C GLY A 116 -6.35 13.68 11.74
N ASN A 117 -6.48 14.48 10.68
CA ASN A 117 -7.60 14.34 9.76
C ASN A 117 -7.15 13.62 8.49
N VAL A 118 -7.88 12.58 8.09
CA VAL A 118 -7.70 11.91 6.80
C VAL A 118 -8.30 12.81 5.73
N ILE A 119 -7.48 13.28 4.78
CA ILE A 119 -7.91 14.24 3.76
C ILE A 119 -8.35 13.54 2.48
N SER A 120 -7.66 12.45 2.12
CA SER A 120 -7.92 11.73 0.88
C SER A 120 -7.39 10.31 0.98
N THR A 121 -8.10 9.38 0.37
CA THR A 121 -7.70 7.97 0.28
C THR A 121 -7.74 7.59 -1.19
N SER A 122 -6.61 7.12 -1.71
CA SER A 122 -6.54 6.37 -2.97
C SER A 122 -6.63 4.89 -2.63
N ASN A 123 -6.75 4.03 -3.65
CA ASN A 123 -6.74 2.59 -3.41
C ASN A 123 -5.51 2.21 -2.58
N GLU A 124 -4.28 2.59 -2.94
CA GLU A 124 -3.07 2.07 -2.30
C GLU A 124 -2.49 2.95 -1.18
N SER A 125 -3.03 4.17 -1.02
CA SER A 125 -2.44 5.16 -0.11
C SER A 125 -3.49 6.03 0.59
N CYS A 126 -3.23 6.36 1.84
CA CYS A 126 -4.08 7.24 2.64
C CYS A 126 -3.31 8.49 3.04
N ARG A 127 -3.81 9.67 2.67
CA ARG A 127 -3.20 10.95 3.04
C ARG A 127 -3.80 11.47 4.33
N ILE A 128 -2.93 11.74 5.29
CA ILE A 128 -3.27 12.26 6.61
C ILE A 128 -2.68 13.65 6.76
N SER A 129 -3.38 14.55 7.44
CA SER A 129 -2.83 15.83 7.83
C SER A 129 -3.02 16.19 9.28
N PHE A 130 -2.12 17.06 9.71
CA PHE A 130 -2.07 17.62 11.05
C PHE A 130 -1.82 19.12 10.93
N THR A 131 -2.29 19.88 11.92
CA THR A 131 -1.92 21.27 12.11
C THR A 131 -1.62 21.46 13.58
N ALA A 132 -0.35 21.69 13.93
CA ALA A 132 0.03 22.03 15.30
C ALA A 132 -0.26 23.51 15.55
N THR A 133 -1.04 23.87 16.58
CA THR A 133 -1.37 25.30 16.83
C THR A 133 -0.31 26.02 17.65
N ARG A 134 0.61 25.27 18.30
CA ARG A 134 1.67 25.80 19.16
C ARG A 134 3.02 25.27 18.70
N ALA A 135 4.08 26.00 19.00
CA ALA A 135 5.44 25.51 18.79
C ALA A 135 5.81 24.52 19.91
N GLY A 136 6.51 23.45 19.55
CA GLY A 136 6.94 22.41 20.47
C GLY A 136 7.31 21.13 19.75
N THR A 137 7.66 20.10 20.52
CA THR A 137 7.90 18.75 20.01
C THR A 137 6.61 17.97 20.00
N TYR A 138 6.39 17.21 18.91
CA TYR A 138 5.21 16.40 18.70
C TYR A 138 5.59 15.00 18.23
N ASP A 139 4.92 14.00 18.77
CA ASP A 139 4.92 12.62 18.28
C ASP A 139 3.71 12.42 17.35
N VAL A 140 3.94 11.79 16.21
CA VAL A 140 2.86 11.28 15.35
C VAL A 140 2.72 9.78 15.60
N ARG A 141 1.49 9.35 15.89
CA ARG A 141 1.13 7.94 16.13
C ARG A 141 -0.02 7.51 15.25
#